data_AF-A0AAF0DQE0-F1
#
_entry.id   AF-A0AAF0DQE0-F1
#
_cell.length_a   1.000
_cell.length_b   1.000
_cell.length_c   1.000
_cell.angle_alpha   90.00
_cell.angle_beta   90.00
_cell.angle_gamma   90.00
#
_symmetry.space_group_name_H-M   'P 1'
#
loop_
_entity.id
_entity.type
_entity.pdbx_description
1 polymer ?
#
loop_
_entity_poly.entity_id
_entity_poly.type
_entity_poly.pdbx_seq_one_letter_code
_entity_poly.pdbx_strand_id
1 'polypeptide(L)'
;MTETTPDPPAGGILSLAGLENLSSSEKSARIVALVNDIYASIVLIAKHTKAGTLTKRHCKPIYDLIESIMVLEKKQKRELKRQDRRMERMARRHQRDIGKLMEMARSGIVHLRAKAERLQMELDELKGRKKIDLEHVEKRMAAKGIGSNPVVSEEAAEQLAGPRSCNENEQSRD
;
A
#
# COMPACT_ATOMS: atom_id res chain seq x y z
N MET A 1 -61.10 5.12 -6.14
CA MET A 1 -59.66 4.97 -6.40
C MET A 1 -59.14 3.94 -5.42
N THR A 2 -59.06 2.68 -5.84
CA THR A 2 -58.59 1.57 -5.01
C THR A 2 -57.08 1.48 -5.18
N GLU A 3 -56.36 1.84 -4.13
CA GLU A 3 -54.91 1.80 -4.03
C GLU A 3 -54.48 0.35 -3.83
N THR A 4 -54.01 -0.26 -4.91
CA THR A 4 -53.50 -1.64 -4.92
C THR A 4 -52.13 -1.64 -4.25
N THR A 5 -52.07 -2.11 -3.01
CA THR A 5 -50.82 -2.41 -2.30
C THR A 5 -50.14 -3.58 -3.00
N PRO A 6 -48.83 -3.51 -3.33
CA PRO A 6 -48.15 -4.63 -3.95
C PRO A 6 -47.91 -5.70 -2.89
N ASP A 7 -48.42 -6.91 -3.13
CA ASP A 7 -48.21 -8.08 -2.30
C ASP A 7 -46.71 -8.32 -2.05
N PRO A 8 -46.31 -8.74 -0.83
CA PRO A 8 -44.95 -9.16 -0.56
C PRO A 8 -44.61 -10.38 -1.43
N PRO A 9 -43.45 -10.40 -2.12
CA PRO A 9 -43.10 -11.48 -3.01
C PRO A 9 -42.98 -12.80 -2.23
N ALA A 10 -43.88 -13.72 -2.54
CA ALA A 10 -43.81 -15.11 -2.11
C ALA A 10 -42.56 -15.79 -2.70
N GLY A 11 -41.85 -16.55 -1.88
CA GLY A 11 -41.05 -17.68 -2.35
C GLY A 11 -39.59 -17.66 -1.94
N GLY A 12 -39.29 -18.28 -0.79
CA GLY A 12 -37.96 -18.81 -0.50
C GLY A 12 -37.47 -19.65 -1.69
N ILE A 13 -36.19 -19.46 -2.06
CA ILE A 13 -35.50 -19.90 -3.29
C ILE A 13 -35.56 -18.91 -4.46
N LEU A 14 -36.69 -18.29 -4.79
CA LEU A 14 -36.73 -17.25 -5.84
C LEU A 14 -35.98 -15.96 -5.44
N SER A 15 -35.85 -15.71 -4.13
CA SER A 15 -35.17 -14.54 -3.57
C SER A 15 -33.66 -14.48 -3.86
N LEU A 16 -32.98 -15.63 -4.03
CA LEU A 16 -31.53 -15.67 -4.30
C LEU A 16 -31.17 -15.68 -5.79
N ALA A 17 -32.16 -15.72 -6.69
CA ALA A 17 -31.91 -15.65 -8.13
C ALA A 17 -31.41 -14.25 -8.53
N GLY A 18 -30.41 -14.19 -9.41
CA GLY A 18 -29.86 -12.93 -9.92
C GLY A 18 -29.02 -12.16 -8.91
N LEU A 19 -28.51 -12.81 -7.85
CA LEU A 19 -27.64 -12.17 -6.84
C LEU A 19 -26.46 -11.45 -7.50
N GLU A 20 -25.89 -11.97 -8.57
CA GLU A 20 -24.75 -11.41 -9.30
C GLU A 20 -24.99 -9.96 -9.77
N ASN A 21 -26.23 -9.61 -10.10
CA ASN A 21 -26.60 -8.30 -10.67
C ASN A 21 -27.02 -7.27 -9.60
N LEU A 22 -26.99 -7.65 -8.32
CA LEU A 22 -27.41 -6.80 -7.21
C LEU A 22 -26.23 -6.09 -6.53
N SER A 23 -26.52 -4.93 -5.95
CA SER A 23 -25.57 -4.24 -5.06
C SER A 23 -25.32 -5.04 -3.78
N SER A 24 -24.22 -4.75 -3.08
CA SER A 24 -23.88 -5.44 -1.81
C SER A 24 -24.98 -5.27 -0.74
N SER A 25 -25.63 -4.10 -0.71
CA SER A 25 -26.72 -3.83 0.22
C SER A 25 -27.93 -4.71 -0.08
N GLU A 26 -28.34 -4.79 -1.35
CA GLU A 26 -29.47 -5.61 -1.79
C GLU A 26 -29.19 -7.11 -1.59
N LYS A 27 -27.97 -7.58 -1.88
CA LYS A 27 -27.55 -8.95 -1.58
C LYS A 27 -27.76 -9.27 -0.10
N SER A 28 -27.31 -8.38 0.77
CA SER A 28 -27.43 -8.54 2.22
C SER A 28 -28.90 -8.54 2.65
N ALA A 29 -29.70 -7.61 2.13
CA ALA A 29 -31.13 -7.52 2.44
C ALA A 29 -31.90 -8.79 2.02
N ARG A 30 -31.64 -9.33 0.83
CA ARG A 30 -32.30 -10.57 0.36
C ARG A 30 -31.90 -11.79 1.17
N ILE A 31 -30.63 -11.90 1.54
CA ILE A 31 -30.16 -12.97 2.43
C ILE A 31 -30.85 -12.87 3.80
N VAL A 32 -30.95 -11.66 4.37
CA VAL A 32 -31.65 -11.44 5.65
C VAL A 32 -33.12 -11.86 5.56
N ALA A 33 -33.83 -11.46 4.50
CA ALA A 33 -35.22 -11.87 4.29
C ALA A 33 -35.36 -13.39 4.25
N LEU A 34 -34.52 -14.09 3.46
CA LEU A 34 -34.53 -15.54 3.39
C LEU A 34 -34.25 -16.21 4.75
N VAL A 35 -33.27 -15.70 5.50
CA VAL A 35 -32.93 -16.23 6.82
C VAL A 35 -34.12 -16.09 7.78
N ASN A 36 -34.82 -14.96 7.74
CA ASN A 36 -36.03 -14.74 8.53
C ASN A 36 -37.15 -15.73 8.16
N ASP A 37 -37.35 -16.01 6.87
CA ASP A 37 -38.34 -16.99 6.41
C ASP A 37 -37.99 -18.42 6.88
N ILE A 38 -36.72 -18.81 6.78
CA ILE A 38 -36.22 -20.10 7.29
C ILE A 38 -36.43 -20.18 8.80
N TYR A 39 -36.09 -19.13 9.53
CA TYR A 39 -36.26 -19.07 10.98
C TYR A 39 -37.73 -19.22 11.37
N ALA A 40 -38.63 -18.47 10.75
CA ALA A 40 -40.07 -18.56 10.98
C ALA A 40 -40.59 -19.98 10.67
N SER A 41 -40.12 -20.59 9.57
CA SER A 41 -40.47 -21.97 9.20
C SER A 41 -40.03 -22.99 10.25
N ILE A 42 -38.80 -22.88 10.77
CA ILE A 42 -38.30 -23.76 11.83
C ILE A 42 -39.15 -23.62 13.10
N VAL A 43 -39.52 -22.39 13.48
CA VAL A 43 -40.39 -22.13 14.63
C VAL A 43 -41.77 -22.78 14.45
N LEU A 44 -42.37 -22.68 13.26
CA LEU A 44 -43.66 -23.32 12.96
C LEU A 44 -43.56 -24.84 13.03
N ILE A 45 -42.51 -25.42 12.46
CA ILE A 45 -42.26 -26.87 12.52
C ILE A 45 -42.10 -27.33 13.97
N ALA A 46 -41.38 -26.57 14.80
CA ALA A 46 -41.24 -26.88 16.22
C ALA A 46 -42.59 -26.86 16.95
N LYS A 47 -43.48 -25.90 16.64
CA LYS A 47 -44.84 -25.86 17.19
C LYS A 47 -45.65 -27.10 16.80
N HIS A 48 -45.65 -27.48 15.52
CA HIS A 48 -46.35 -28.68 15.05
C HIS A 48 -45.75 -29.99 15.59
N THR A 49 -44.45 -30.01 15.87
CA THR A 49 -43.79 -31.14 16.55
C THR A 49 -44.26 -31.26 17.99
N LYS A 50 -44.35 -30.13 18.72
CA LYS A 50 -44.86 -30.10 20.11
C LYS A 50 -46.33 -30.51 20.18
N ALA A 51 -47.13 -30.13 19.20
CA ALA A 51 -48.53 -30.54 19.08
C ALA A 51 -48.72 -32.01 18.68
N GLY A 52 -47.64 -32.74 18.39
CA GLY A 52 -47.69 -34.14 17.96
C GLY A 52 -48.10 -34.33 16.49
N THR A 53 -48.37 -33.25 15.74
CA THR A 53 -48.69 -33.29 14.31
C THR A 53 -47.50 -33.74 13.47
N LEU A 54 -46.28 -33.35 13.87
CA LEU A 54 -45.05 -33.80 13.23
C LEU A 54 -44.29 -34.75 14.15
N THR A 55 -43.77 -35.83 13.57
CA THR A 55 -42.90 -36.76 14.27
C THR A 55 -41.43 -36.40 14.05
N LYS A 56 -40.53 -36.98 14.86
CA LYS A 56 -39.07 -36.82 14.69
C LYS A 56 -38.58 -37.21 13.29
N ARG A 57 -39.27 -38.13 12.59
CA ARG A 57 -38.93 -38.50 11.22
C ARG A 57 -39.11 -37.34 10.25
N HIS A 58 -40.16 -36.54 10.42
CA HIS A 58 -40.42 -35.37 9.57
C HIS A 58 -39.39 -34.25 9.81
N CYS A 59 -38.80 -34.18 11.02
CA CYS A 59 -37.78 -33.19 11.36
C CYS A 59 -36.36 -33.61 10.96
N LYS A 60 -36.15 -34.85 10.49
CA LYS A 60 -34.82 -35.35 10.08
C LYS A 60 -34.11 -34.41 9.08
N PRO A 61 -34.75 -33.91 8.02
CA PRO A 61 -34.09 -33.01 7.06
C PRO A 61 -33.55 -31.72 7.70
N ILE A 62 -34.17 -31.23 8.77
CA ILE A 62 -33.71 -30.04 9.50
C ILE A 62 -32.43 -30.35 10.26
N TYR A 63 -32.36 -31.52 10.89
CA TYR A 63 -31.14 -31.96 11.57
C TYR A 63 -29.99 -32.17 10.59
N ASP A 64 -30.27 -32.80 9.43
CA ASP A 64 -29.27 -33.01 8.37
C ASP A 64 -28.76 -31.67 7.79
N LEU A 65 -29.65 -30.66 7.65
CA LEU A 65 -29.28 -29.30 7.26
C LEU A 65 -28.36 -28.64 8.29
N ILE A 66 -28.71 -28.70 9.58
CA ILE A 66 -27.90 -28.13 10.66
C ILE A 66 -26.51 -28.77 10.68
N GLU A 67 -26.42 -30.09 10.57
CA GLU A 67 -25.14 -30.79 10.52
C GLU A 67 -24.27 -30.33 9.33
N SER A 68 -24.88 -30.21 8.14
CA SER A 68 -24.20 -29.72 6.94
C SER A 68 -23.64 -28.31 7.12
N ILE A 69 -24.41 -27.40 7.73
CA ILE A 69 -23.98 -26.03 8.06
C ILE A 69 -22.78 -26.07 9.01
N MET A 70 -22.84 -26.88 10.07
CA MET A 70 -21.74 -26.99 11.05
C MET A 70 -20.45 -27.55 10.43
N VAL A 71 -20.56 -28.51 9.50
CA VAL A 71 -19.39 -29.03 8.75
C VAL A 71 -18.76 -27.94 7.89
N LEU A 72 -19.59 -27.16 7.20
CA LEU A 72 -19.14 -26.05 6.36
C LEU A 72 -18.44 -24.98 7.19
N GLU A 73 -19.03 -24.57 8.32
CA GLU A 73 -18.45 -23.57 9.23
C GLU A 73 -17.07 -24.01 9.73
N LYS A 74 -16.93 -25.28 10.15
CA LYS A 74 -15.64 -25.85 10.57
C LYS A 74 -14.61 -25.80 9.44
N LYS A 75 -15.01 -26.09 8.19
CA LYS A 75 -14.12 -26.02 7.02
C LYS A 75 -13.67 -24.60 6.74
N GLN A 76 -14.59 -23.63 6.75
CA GLN A 76 -14.28 -22.21 6.55
C GLN A 76 -13.33 -21.68 7.64
N LYS A 77 -13.61 -21.99 8.92
CA LYS A 77 -12.75 -21.62 10.05
C LYS A 77 -11.34 -22.20 9.94
N ARG A 78 -11.20 -23.44 9.46
CA ARG A 78 -9.89 -24.06 9.21
C ARG A 78 -9.14 -23.36 8.09
N GLU A 79 -9.83 -22.95 7.03
CA GLU A 79 -9.21 -22.25 5.91
C GLU A 79 -8.75 -20.85 6.29
N LEU A 80 -9.59 -20.08 6.99
CA LEU A 80 -9.19 -18.78 7.54
C LEU A 80 -7.93 -18.90 8.41
N LYS A 81 -7.89 -19.87 9.34
CA LYS A 81 -6.69 -20.13 10.14
C LYS A 81 -5.44 -20.47 9.31
N ARG A 82 -5.60 -21.12 8.16
CA ARG A 82 -4.47 -21.41 7.25
C ARG A 82 -4.01 -20.14 6.54
N GLN A 83 -4.94 -19.30 6.12
CA GLN A 83 -4.65 -18.01 5.50
C GLN A 83 -3.94 -17.08 6.50
N ASP A 84 -4.43 -16.96 7.73
CA ASP A 84 -3.79 -16.18 8.79
C ASP A 84 -2.34 -16.64 9.02
N ARG A 85 -2.12 -17.96 9.14
CA ARG A 85 -0.76 -18.52 9.27
C ARG A 85 0.13 -18.29 8.06
N ARG A 86 -0.44 -18.19 6.85
CA ARG A 86 0.33 -17.84 5.64
C ARG A 86 0.72 -16.37 5.68
N MET A 87 -0.24 -15.50 6.01
CA MET A 87 -0.03 -14.06 6.12
C MET A 87 1.00 -13.72 7.19
N GLU A 88 0.91 -14.34 8.37
CA GLU A 88 1.88 -14.16 9.45
C GLU A 88 3.29 -14.59 9.03
N ARG A 89 3.42 -15.72 8.33
CA ARG A 89 4.72 -16.17 7.80
C ARG A 89 5.31 -15.21 6.77
N MET A 90 4.47 -14.64 5.91
CA MET A 90 4.88 -13.63 4.93
C MET A 90 5.31 -12.33 5.63
N ALA A 91 4.53 -11.85 6.59
CA ALA A 91 4.87 -10.68 7.40
C ALA A 91 6.22 -10.84 8.10
N ARG A 92 6.48 -12.01 8.72
CA ARG A 92 7.78 -12.32 9.35
C ARG A 92 8.95 -12.41 8.35
N ARG A 93 8.70 -12.77 7.09
CA ARG A 93 9.73 -12.75 6.04
C ARG A 93 10.04 -11.31 5.66
N HIS A 94 9.02 -10.53 5.34
CA HIS A 94 9.17 -9.11 5.00
C HIS A 94 9.85 -8.32 6.11
N GLN A 95 9.51 -8.56 7.37
CA GLN A 95 10.17 -7.90 8.49
C GLN A 95 11.69 -8.19 8.53
N ARG A 96 12.10 -9.42 8.23
CA ARG A 96 13.53 -9.79 8.17
C ARG A 96 14.21 -9.17 6.96
N ASP A 97 13.55 -9.15 5.81
CA ASP A 97 14.10 -8.58 4.58
C ASP A 97 14.29 -7.07 4.71
N ILE A 98 13.31 -6.38 5.31
CA ILE A 98 13.42 -4.95 5.67
C ILE A 98 14.59 -4.74 6.62
N GLY A 99 14.74 -5.56 7.66
CA GLY A 99 15.86 -5.47 8.60
C GLY A 99 17.22 -5.56 7.89
N LYS A 100 17.39 -6.54 7.01
CA LYS A 100 18.61 -6.71 6.21
C LYS A 100 18.86 -5.50 5.28
N LEU A 101 17.82 -4.99 4.64
CA LEU A 101 17.93 -3.84 3.75
C LEU A 101 18.36 -2.59 4.52
N MET A 102 17.82 -2.38 5.72
CA MET A 102 18.22 -1.28 6.60
C MET A 102 19.68 -1.41 7.05
N GLU A 103 20.14 -2.62 7.35
CA GLU A 103 21.54 -2.88 7.71
C GLU A 103 22.49 -2.57 6.55
N MET A 104 22.16 -3.05 5.35
CA MET A 104 22.92 -2.75 4.13
C MET A 104 22.96 -1.24 3.86
N ALA A 105 21.82 -0.55 3.99
CA ALA A 105 21.75 0.90 3.81
C ALA A 105 22.63 1.65 4.82
N ARG A 106 22.60 1.25 6.11
CA ARG A 106 23.46 1.83 7.14
C ARG A 106 24.94 1.65 6.82
N SER A 107 25.33 0.43 6.45
CA SER A 107 26.71 0.13 6.05
C SER A 107 27.13 0.95 4.83
N GLY A 108 26.25 1.09 3.83
CA GLY A 108 26.47 1.92 2.66
C GLY A 108 26.69 3.40 3.00
N ILE A 109 25.86 3.95 3.90
CA ILE A 109 26.01 5.34 4.38
C ILE A 109 27.37 5.55 5.05
N VAL A 110 27.78 4.64 5.94
CA VAL A 110 29.09 4.73 6.62
C VAL A 110 30.23 4.68 5.61
N HIS A 111 30.18 3.74 4.66
CA HIS A 111 31.21 3.61 3.63
C HIS A 111 31.31 4.86 2.75
N LEU A 112 30.18 5.41 2.32
CA LEU A 112 30.14 6.61 1.48
C LEU A 112 30.63 7.85 2.23
N ARG A 113 30.30 8.00 3.52
CA ARG A 113 30.83 9.08 4.37
C ARG A 113 32.36 9.01 4.46
N ALA A 114 32.90 7.83 4.76
CA ALA A 114 34.35 7.64 4.85
C ALA A 114 35.06 7.86 3.49
N LYS A 115 34.39 7.58 2.37
CA LYS A 115 34.92 7.90 1.03
C LYS A 115 34.87 9.40 0.75
N ALA A 116 33.78 10.07 1.11
CA ALA A 116 33.63 11.52 0.95
C ALA A 116 34.68 12.29 1.78
N GLU A 117 34.92 11.89 3.02
CA GLU A 117 35.95 12.48 3.89
C GLU A 117 37.36 12.33 3.30
N ARG A 118 37.69 11.15 2.75
CA ARG A 118 38.98 10.94 2.05
C ARG A 118 39.14 11.83 0.84
N LEU A 119 38.12 11.88 -0.03
CA LEU A 119 38.14 12.75 -1.21
C LEU A 119 38.23 14.24 -0.82
N GLN A 120 37.61 14.63 0.28
CA GLN A 120 37.70 16.00 0.81
C GLN A 120 39.12 16.34 1.26
N MET A 121 39.79 15.44 2.00
CA MET A 121 41.18 15.63 2.39
C MET A 121 42.13 15.71 1.18
N GLU A 122 41.95 14.85 0.19
CA GLU A 122 42.73 14.89 -1.06
C GLU A 122 42.53 16.22 -1.82
N LEU A 123 41.29 16.72 -1.88
CA LEU A 123 41.00 18.02 -2.49
C LEU A 123 41.67 19.18 -1.74
N ASP A 124 41.65 19.16 -0.41
CA ASP A 124 42.27 20.21 0.41
C ASP A 124 43.79 20.18 0.30
N GLU A 125 44.40 18.99 0.21
CA GLU A 125 45.83 18.83 -0.04
C GLU A 125 46.23 19.37 -1.43
N LEU A 126 45.49 19.01 -2.48
CA LEU A 126 45.74 19.50 -3.83
C LEU A 126 45.58 21.02 -3.94
N LYS A 127 44.59 21.60 -3.25
CA LYS A 127 44.43 23.06 -3.15
C LYS A 127 45.61 23.71 -2.43
N GLY A 128 46.09 23.11 -1.34
CA GLY A 128 47.27 23.57 -0.61
C GLY A 128 48.54 23.56 -1.48
N ARG A 129 48.79 22.44 -2.18
CA ARG A 129 49.93 22.31 -3.11
C ARG A 129 49.89 23.36 -4.23
N LYS A 130 48.74 23.54 -4.87
CA LYS A 130 48.56 24.55 -5.92
C LYS A 130 48.85 25.97 -5.41
N LYS A 131 48.45 26.30 -4.18
CA LYS A 131 48.73 27.61 -3.57
C LYS A 131 50.23 27.81 -3.36
N ILE A 132 50.92 26.80 -2.84
CA ILE A 132 52.37 26.83 -2.65
C ILE A 132 53.09 27.00 -3.99
N ASP A 133 52.69 26.27 -5.02
CA ASP A 133 53.29 26.38 -6.36
C ASP A 133 53.10 27.78 -6.95
N LEU A 134 51.91 28.38 -6.80
CA LEU A 134 51.63 29.76 -7.20
C LEU A 134 52.52 30.78 -6.46
N GLU A 135 52.67 30.64 -5.14
CA GLU A 135 53.55 31.52 -4.34
C GLU A 135 55.03 31.38 -4.73
N HIS A 136 55.49 30.18 -5.08
CA HIS A 136 56.85 29.97 -5.60
C HIS A 136 57.05 30.61 -6.97
N VAL A 137 56.07 30.52 -7.86
CA VAL A 137 56.09 31.19 -9.17
C VAL A 137 56.15 32.70 -8.99
N GLU A 138 55.31 33.28 -8.13
CA GLU A 138 55.29 34.72 -7.84
C GLU A 138 56.62 35.24 -7.28
N LYS A 139 57.20 34.53 -6.30
CA LYS A 139 58.53 34.85 -5.77
C LYS A 139 59.63 34.76 -6.83
N ARG A 140 59.55 33.77 -7.72
CA ARG A 140 60.51 33.62 -8.84
C ARG A 140 60.37 34.73 -9.88
N MET A 141 59.15 35.23 -10.10
CA MET A 141 58.89 36.37 -10.97
C MET A 141 59.42 37.67 -10.35
N ALA A 142 59.22 37.89 -9.05
CA ALA A 142 59.75 39.05 -8.32
C ALA A 142 61.29 39.07 -8.25
N ALA A 143 61.93 37.92 -8.01
CA ALA A 143 63.40 37.81 -7.92
C ALA A 143 64.11 37.95 -9.29
N LYS A 144 63.39 37.78 -10.40
CA LYS A 144 63.94 37.96 -11.76
C LYS A 144 64.00 39.40 -12.24
N GLY A 145 63.59 40.39 -11.44
CA GLY A 145 63.89 41.79 -11.71
C GLY A 145 63.53 42.27 -13.12
N ILE A 146 62.35 41.91 -13.62
CA ILE A 146 61.77 42.58 -14.79
C ILE A 146 60.84 43.65 -14.22
N GLY A 147 61.39 44.85 -14.04
CA GLY A 147 60.62 46.03 -13.67
C GLY A 147 59.78 46.55 -14.83
N SER A 148 58.67 47.21 -14.45
CA SER A 148 57.79 48.12 -15.21
C SER A 148 56.92 47.51 -16.34
N ASN A 149 55.61 47.76 -16.46
CA ASN A 149 54.74 48.80 -15.88
C ASN A 149 53.25 48.37 -15.94
N PRO A 150 52.34 49.01 -15.18
CA PRO A 150 50.90 48.84 -15.33
C PRO A 150 50.38 49.70 -16.49
N VAL A 151 49.67 49.09 -17.43
CA VAL A 151 48.84 49.81 -18.40
C VAL A 151 47.40 49.41 -18.16
N VAL A 152 46.64 50.39 -17.67
CA VAL A 152 45.18 50.42 -17.67
C VAL A 152 44.71 50.64 -19.11
N SER A 153 43.67 49.89 -19.52
CA SER A 153 42.57 50.23 -20.45
C SER A 153 41.84 48.92 -20.75
N GLU A 154 40.62 48.68 -20.25
CA GLU A 154 39.30 49.20 -20.68
C GLU A 154 38.82 48.61 -22.03
N GLU A 155 37.54 48.18 -22.02
CA GLU A 155 36.70 47.72 -23.14
C GLU A 155 37.04 46.36 -23.79
N ALA A 156 36.12 45.58 -24.35
CA ALA A 156 34.68 45.38 -24.27
C ALA A 156 34.39 44.20 -25.23
N ALA A 157 33.42 43.33 -24.91
CA ALA A 157 32.55 42.57 -25.83
C ALA A 157 31.83 41.49 -24.99
N GLU A 158 30.52 41.58 -24.75
CA GLU A 158 29.46 41.13 -25.70
C GLU A 158 29.75 39.74 -26.28
N GLN A 159 28.89 38.73 -26.26
CA GLN A 159 27.44 38.58 -26.13
C GLN A 159 27.22 37.06 -26.03
N LEU A 160 26.14 36.58 -25.39
CA LEU A 160 25.15 35.70 -26.03
C LEU A 160 24.11 35.18 -25.02
N ALA A 161 22.89 35.66 -25.27
CA ALA A 161 21.63 34.93 -25.28
C ALA A 161 21.12 34.24 -23.98
N GLY A 162 20.02 34.78 -23.46
CA GLY A 162 19.02 34.00 -22.70
C GLY A 162 18.23 33.02 -23.60
N PRO A 163 17.00 32.56 -23.26
CA PRO A 163 16.12 33.02 -22.18
C PRO A 163 15.30 31.91 -21.44
N ARG A 164 14.44 32.35 -20.50
CA ARG A 164 13.10 31.81 -20.10
C ARG A 164 13.02 30.41 -19.44
N SER A 165 12.58 30.33 -18.18
CA SER A 165 11.17 30.23 -17.71
C SER A 165 10.51 28.87 -17.96
N CYS A 166 10.09 28.18 -16.88
CA CYS A 166 8.82 27.45 -16.68
C CYS A 166 8.90 26.68 -15.34
N ASN A 167 8.22 27.16 -14.30
CA ASN A 167 6.95 26.63 -13.78
C ASN A 167 7.08 25.33 -12.98
N GLU A 168 7.11 25.47 -11.66
CA GLU A 168 6.71 24.44 -10.71
C GLU A 168 5.19 24.47 -10.57
N ASN A 169 4.52 23.41 -10.99
CA ASN A 169 3.16 23.07 -10.57
C ASN A 169 2.89 21.60 -10.89
N GLU A 170 2.96 20.74 -9.87
CA GLU A 170 2.27 19.44 -9.86
C GLU A 170 2.04 19.01 -8.41
N GLN A 171 1.03 19.61 -7.78
CA GLN A 171 0.32 19.06 -6.63
C GLN A 171 -1.08 18.67 -7.12
N SER A 172 -1.27 17.37 -7.35
CA SER A 172 -2.56 16.65 -7.28
C SER A 172 -2.34 15.23 -7.75
N ARG A 173 -2.38 14.26 -6.83
CA ARG A 173 -2.96 12.94 -7.12
C ARG A 173 -3.69 12.43 -5.88
N ASP A 174 -4.96 12.19 -6.12
CA ASP A 174 -5.92 11.37 -5.37
C ASP A 174 -5.37 9.97 -5.03
#